data_AF-A0A0E3LQX7-F1
#
_entry.id   AF-A0A0E3LQX7-F1
#
_cell.length_a   1.000
_cell.length_b   1.000
_cell.length_c   1.000
_cell.angle_alpha   90.00
_cell.angle_beta   90.00
_cell.angle_gamma   90.00
#
_symmetry.space_group_name_H-M   'P 1'
#
loop_
_entity.id
_entity.type
_entity.pdbx_description
1 polymer ?
#
loop_
_entity_poly.entity_id
_entity_poly.type
_entity_poly.pdbx_seq_one_letter_code
_entity_poly.pdbx_strand_id
1 'polypeptide(L)'
;MRNINILYYGKVKTADIYESMFEYIKSSGTSDCEKDYIEGQPDYFVKKWQIELDSEICFGYDPLKDAGELEIDGQSYTRIGRGLNELSYVPTASLSDILYIIYHCDHNMRKCNCINEIFQTKEKAEKRVNELRGK
;
A
#
# COMPACT_ATOMS: atom_id res chain seq x y z
N MET A 1 12.75 6.88 -3.09
CA MET A 1 12.33 6.68 -4.49
C MET A 1 13.44 7.11 -5.43
N ARG A 2 13.81 6.26 -6.39
CA ARG A 2 14.74 6.58 -7.48
C ARG A 2 14.14 6.14 -8.82
N ASN A 3 14.54 6.79 -9.91
CA ASN A 3 14.08 6.45 -11.25
C ASN A 3 15.14 5.64 -12.01
N ILE A 4 14.72 4.61 -12.74
CA ILE A 4 15.58 3.87 -13.66
C ILE A 4 14.91 3.75 -15.04
N ASN A 5 15.72 3.52 -16.07
CA ASN A 5 15.22 3.20 -17.39
C ASN A 5 15.19 1.68 -17.59
N ILE A 6 14.05 1.16 -17.99
CA ILE A 6 13.84 -0.26 -18.30
C ILE A 6 13.44 -0.43 -19.76
N LEU A 7 13.71 -1.60 -20.33
CA LEU A 7 13.18 -1.99 -21.63
C LEU A 7 11.80 -2.62 -21.43
N TYR A 8 10.75 -1.91 -21.83
CA TYR A 8 9.36 -2.34 -21.68
C TYR A 8 8.70 -2.47 -23.06
N TYR A 9 8.39 -3.70 -23.47
CA TYR A 9 7.88 -4.03 -24.82
C TYR A 9 8.67 -3.35 -25.96
N GLY A 10 10.00 -3.47 -25.91
CA GLY A 10 10.90 -2.91 -26.93
C GLY A 10 11.07 -1.39 -26.88
N LYS A 11 10.49 -0.70 -25.89
CA LYS A 11 10.63 0.74 -25.69
C LYS A 11 11.32 1.04 -24.36
N VAL A 12 12.24 1.99 -24.37
CA VAL A 12 12.81 2.51 -23.13
C VAL A 12 11.74 3.29 -22.38
N LYS A 13 11.48 2.90 -21.13
CA LYS A 13 10.52 3.54 -20.23
C LYS A 13 11.19 3.82 -18.89
N THR A 14 10.78 4.91 -18.25
CA THR A 14 11.21 5.21 -16.89
C THR A 14 10.29 4.50 -15.90
N ALA A 15 10.89 3.85 -14.91
CA ALA A 15 10.22 3.18 -13.81
C ALA A 15 10.65 3.79 -12.47
N ASP A 16 9.72 3.84 -11.53
CA ASP A 16 9.92 4.29 -10.16
C ASP A 16 10.31 3.11 -9.26
N ILE A 17 11.45 3.22 -8.59
CA ILE A 17 11.95 2.23 -7.64
C ILE A 17 11.83 2.80 -6.24
N TYR A 18 11.00 2.17 -5.43
CA TYR A 18 10.81 2.48 -4.03
C TYR A 18 11.71 1.59 -3.16
N GLU A 19 12.05 2.07 -1.96
CA GLU A 19 12.87 1.35 -0.99
C GLU A 19 12.07 0.29 -0.23
N SER A 20 10.74 0.43 -0.16
CA SER A 20 9.84 -0.50 0.51
C SER A 20 8.39 -0.31 0.07
N MET A 21 7.54 -1.29 0.33
CA MET A 21 6.09 -1.12 0.23
C MET A 21 5.56 0.02 1.09
N PHE A 22 6.13 0.23 2.28
CA PHE A 22 5.74 1.36 3.12
C PHE A 22 5.99 2.71 2.42
N GLU A 23 7.16 2.88 1.78
CA GLU A 23 7.45 4.11 1.03
C GLU A 23 6.47 4.31 -0.13
N TYR A 24 6.20 3.24 -0.89
CA TYR A 24 5.24 3.28 -1.98
C TYR A 24 3.87 3.75 -1.51
N ILE A 25 3.28 3.07 -0.51
CA ILE A 25 1.94 3.39 -0.01
C ILE A 25 1.91 4.80 0.61
N LYS A 26 3.00 5.25 1.22
CA LYS A 26 3.09 6.61 1.74
C LYS A 26 2.95 7.65 0.63
N SER A 27 3.44 7.33 -0.57
CA SER A 27 3.37 8.20 -1.74
C SER A 27 2.05 8.08 -2.52
N SER A 28 1.50 6.86 -2.62
CA SER A 28 0.31 6.56 -3.42
C SER A 28 -1.00 6.61 -2.64
N GLY A 29 -0.93 6.70 -1.31
CA GLY A 29 -2.08 6.68 -0.40
C GLY A 29 -2.64 5.27 -0.17
N THR A 30 -3.66 5.15 0.67
CA THR A 30 -4.23 3.85 1.08
C THR A 30 -5.32 3.29 0.15
N SER A 31 -5.57 3.95 -0.99
CA SER A 31 -6.76 3.75 -1.84
C SER A 31 -8.06 4.03 -1.07
N ASP A 32 -9.20 3.97 -1.75
CA ASP A 32 -10.51 4.06 -1.11
C ASP A 32 -10.77 2.78 -0.29
N CYS A 33 -10.30 2.77 0.97
CA CYS A 33 -10.60 1.71 1.93
C CYS A 33 -11.87 2.04 2.73
N GLU A 34 -13.03 1.70 2.16
CA GLU A 34 -14.33 1.70 2.83
C GLU A 34 -14.63 0.30 3.42
N LYS A 35 -15.24 0.27 4.61
CA LYS A 35 -15.81 -0.92 5.23
C LYS A 35 -17.17 -0.64 5.81
N ASP A 36 -18.01 -1.67 5.83
CA ASP A 36 -19.28 -1.64 6.54
C ASP A 36 -19.05 -1.38 8.03
N TYR A 37 -19.93 -0.55 8.60
CA TYR A 37 -19.98 -0.32 10.03
C TYR A 37 -20.50 -1.54 10.78
N ILE A 38 -19.88 -1.86 11.92
CA ILE A 38 -20.36 -2.87 12.86
C ILE A 38 -20.82 -2.16 14.14
N GLU A 39 -22.00 -2.52 14.64
CA GLU A 39 -22.54 -1.94 15.87
C GLU A 39 -21.61 -2.20 17.07
N GLY A 40 -21.37 -1.16 17.88
CA GLY A 40 -20.43 -1.21 19.01
C GLY A 40 -18.95 -1.07 18.62
N GLN A 41 -18.64 -0.87 17.34
CA GLN A 41 -17.29 -0.55 16.90
C GLN A 41 -16.91 0.89 17.32
N PRO A 42 -15.67 1.12 17.79
CA PRO A 42 -15.24 2.46 18.18
C PRO A 42 -15.04 3.38 16.98
N ASP A 43 -15.19 4.69 17.20
CA ASP A 43 -15.06 5.75 16.19
C ASP A 43 -13.75 5.65 15.41
N TYR A 44 -12.64 5.32 16.07
CA TYR A 44 -11.35 5.07 15.43
C TYR A 44 -10.79 3.71 15.82
N PHE A 45 -10.24 2.94 14.88
CA PHE A 45 -9.57 1.68 15.19
C PHE A 45 -8.46 1.32 14.20
N VAL A 46 -7.48 0.55 14.68
CA VAL A 46 -6.35 0.06 13.87
C VAL A 46 -6.73 -1.24 13.18
N LYS A 47 -6.34 -1.39 11.91
CA LYS A 47 -6.42 -2.65 11.18
C LYS A 47 -5.07 -2.99 10.55
N LYS A 48 -4.71 -4.27 10.59
CA LYS A 48 -3.60 -4.84 9.82
C LYS A 48 -3.95 -4.83 8.34
N TRP A 49 -2.98 -4.45 7.51
CA TRP A 49 -3.07 -4.49 6.06
C TRP A 49 -1.90 -5.30 5.53
N GLN A 50 -2.22 -6.45 4.92
CA GLN A 50 -1.28 -7.32 4.22
C GLN A 50 -1.36 -6.95 2.75
N ILE A 51 -0.36 -6.23 2.25
CA ILE A 51 -0.45 -5.62 0.92
C ILE A 51 -0.37 -6.67 -0.19
N GLU A 52 0.34 -7.78 0.03
CA GLU A 52 0.33 -8.92 -0.87
C GLU A 52 -1.08 -9.47 -1.17
N LEU A 53 -2.05 -9.24 -0.28
CA LEU A 53 -3.45 -9.65 -0.47
C LEU A 53 -4.30 -8.55 -1.11
N ASP A 54 -3.73 -7.35 -1.28
CA ASP A 54 -4.41 -6.22 -1.88
C ASP A 54 -4.34 -6.31 -3.40
N SER A 55 -5.44 -6.79 -3.98
CA SER A 55 -5.53 -6.99 -5.42
C SER A 55 -5.48 -5.70 -6.21
N GLU A 56 -5.69 -4.51 -5.64
CA GLU A 56 -5.59 -3.25 -6.40
C GLU A 56 -4.12 -2.82 -6.57
N ILE A 57 -3.31 -3.03 -5.54
CA ILE A 57 -1.87 -2.70 -5.57
C ILE A 57 -1.08 -3.81 -6.27
N CYS A 58 -1.47 -5.06 -6.03
CA CYS A 58 -0.81 -6.23 -6.59
C CYS A 58 -1.42 -6.68 -7.93
N PHE A 59 -2.50 -6.08 -8.46
CA PHE A 59 -2.99 -6.41 -9.82
C PHE A 59 -1.95 -6.13 -10.92
N GLY A 60 -1.01 -5.22 -10.65
CA GLY A 60 0.14 -4.97 -11.51
C GLY A 60 1.10 -6.16 -11.61
N TYR A 61 1.05 -7.09 -10.64
CA TYR A 61 1.79 -8.35 -10.63
C TYR A 61 1.06 -9.38 -11.49
N ASP A 62 1.40 -9.39 -12.77
CA ASP A 62 1.04 -10.46 -13.68
C ASP A 62 2.29 -11.33 -13.89
N PRO A 63 2.40 -12.52 -13.26
CA PRO A 63 3.56 -13.40 -13.40
C PRO A 63 3.73 -13.94 -14.83
N LEU A 64 2.74 -13.72 -15.72
CA LEU A 64 2.82 -14.05 -17.14
C LEU A 64 3.23 -12.86 -18.02
N LYS A 65 3.42 -11.66 -17.46
CA LYS A 65 3.93 -10.50 -18.20
C LYS A 65 5.42 -10.31 -17.95
N ASP A 66 6.18 -10.18 -19.04
CA ASP A 66 7.64 -10.05 -19.12
C ASP A 66 8.29 -8.89 -18.31
N ALA A 67 7.52 -8.12 -17.54
CA ALA A 67 7.99 -6.97 -16.76
C ALA A 67 7.49 -6.98 -15.30
N GLY A 68 7.02 -8.13 -14.80
CA GLY A 68 6.57 -8.28 -13.41
C GLY A 68 7.69 -8.20 -12.38
N GLU A 69 8.93 -8.53 -12.76
CA GLU A 69 10.08 -8.58 -11.86
C GLU A 69 11.31 -7.93 -12.51
N LEU A 70 12.17 -7.34 -11.69
CA LEU A 70 13.45 -6.74 -12.08
C LEU A 70 14.53 -7.14 -11.09
N GLU A 71 15.76 -7.31 -11.56
CA GLU A 71 16.93 -7.43 -10.71
C GLU A 71 17.82 -6.20 -10.88
N ILE A 72 18.17 -5.56 -9.77
CA ILE A 72 19.05 -4.38 -9.75
C ILE A 72 20.10 -4.63 -8.68
N ASP A 73 21.38 -4.66 -9.08
CA ASP A 73 22.52 -4.87 -8.17
C ASP A 73 22.38 -6.14 -7.30
N GLY A 74 21.81 -7.22 -7.85
CA GLY A 74 21.59 -8.49 -7.15
C GLY A 74 20.40 -8.52 -6.19
N GLN A 75 19.62 -7.43 -6.10
CA GLN A 75 18.39 -7.37 -5.33
C GLN A 75 17.19 -7.52 -6.28
N SER A 76 16.26 -8.42 -5.96
CA SER A 76 15.00 -8.60 -6.70
C SER A 76 13.96 -7.56 -6.31
N TYR A 77 13.26 -7.06 -7.32
CA TYR A 77 12.18 -6.11 -7.23
C TYR A 77 10.96 -6.63 -7.96
N THR A 78 9.78 -6.35 -7.41
CA THR A 78 8.49 -6.74 -7.97
C THR A 78 7.71 -5.50 -8.39
N ARG A 79 7.07 -5.59 -9.55
CA ARG A 79 6.19 -4.56 -10.06
C ARG A 79 4.93 -4.47 -9.20
N ILE A 80 4.60 -3.24 -8.85
CA ILE A 80 3.39 -2.86 -8.13
C ILE A 80 2.75 -1.68 -8.86
N GLY A 81 1.49 -1.43 -8.58
CA GLY A 81 0.82 -0.25 -9.12
C GLY A 81 -0.69 -0.41 -9.12
N ARG A 82 -1.38 0.71 -8.94
CA ARG A 82 -2.86 0.76 -9.03
C ARG A 82 -3.34 0.99 -10.46
N GLY A 83 -2.44 1.31 -11.37
CA GLY A 83 -2.73 1.51 -12.79
C GLY A 83 -1.97 0.53 -13.70
N LEU A 84 -2.61 0.12 -14.80
CA LEU A 84 -1.99 -0.72 -15.83
C LEU A 84 -0.72 -0.10 -16.44
N ASN A 85 -0.66 1.24 -16.45
CA ASN A 85 0.44 2.02 -17.03
C ASN A 85 1.49 2.44 -15.99
N GLU A 86 1.26 2.16 -14.70
CA GLU A 86 2.20 2.46 -13.64
C GLU A 86 3.37 1.47 -13.69
N LEU A 87 4.58 1.99 -13.72
CA LEU A 87 5.82 1.21 -13.69
C LEU A 87 6.52 1.52 -12.37
N SER A 88 5.93 1.06 -11.28
CA SER A 88 6.50 1.17 -9.95
C SER A 88 6.98 -0.20 -9.48
N TYR A 89 8.09 -0.21 -8.76
CA TYR A 89 8.70 -1.43 -8.25
C TYR A 89 9.14 -1.24 -6.80
N VAL A 90 9.01 -2.29 -6.02
CA VAL A 90 9.50 -2.39 -4.65
C VAL A 90 10.39 -3.61 -4.50
N PRO A 91 11.26 -3.70 -3.49
CA PRO A 91 11.98 -4.94 -3.20
C PRO A 91 10.98 -6.07 -2.96
N THR A 92 11.16 -7.23 -3.60
CA THR A 92 10.22 -8.37 -3.49
C THR A 92 10.00 -8.78 -2.04
N ALA A 93 11.06 -8.71 -1.20
CA ALA A 93 10.97 -8.99 0.24
C ALA A 93 10.02 -8.04 1.01
N SER A 94 9.74 -6.85 0.49
CA SER A 94 8.84 -5.89 1.14
C SER A 94 7.34 -6.14 0.84
N LEU A 95 7.01 -7.05 -0.08
CA LEU A 95 5.60 -7.40 -0.37
C LEU A 95 4.89 -8.03 0.83
N SER A 96 5.64 -8.81 1.63
CA SER A 96 5.16 -9.42 2.87
C SER A 96 5.11 -8.46 4.06
N ASP A 97 5.44 -7.17 3.87
CA ASP A 97 5.37 -6.18 4.93
C ASP A 97 3.92 -6.04 5.42
N ILE A 98 3.74 -6.13 6.73
CA ILE A 98 2.46 -5.84 7.38
C ILE A 98 2.43 -4.36 7.73
N LEU A 99 1.52 -3.62 7.10
CA LEU A 99 1.23 -2.24 7.47
C LEU A 99 0.01 -2.17 8.37
N TYR A 100 -0.15 -1.01 9.00
CA TYR A 100 -1.27 -0.70 9.87
C TYR A 100 -1.94 0.58 9.38
N ILE A 101 -3.25 0.52 9.21
CA ILE A 101 -4.09 1.66 8.81
C ILE A 101 -5.11 1.93 9.90
N ILE A 102 -5.57 3.17 9.97
CA ILE A 102 -6.60 3.60 10.90
C ILE A 102 -7.89 3.85 10.13
N TYR A 103 -8.97 3.26 10.61
CA TYR A 103 -10.32 3.55 10.15
C TYR A 103 -10.99 4.53 11.10
N HIS A 104 -11.81 5.42 10.52
CA HIS A 104 -12.77 6.28 11.19
C HIS A 104 -14.18 5.85 10.80
N CYS A 105 -15.04 5.58 11.77
CA CYS A 105 -16.43 5.20 11.56
C CYS A 105 -17.36 6.40 11.74
N ASP A 106 -18.14 6.69 10.72
CA ASP A 106 -19.30 7.57 10.83
C ASP A 106 -20.53 6.72 11.20
N HIS A 107 -20.97 6.88 12.45
CA HIS A 107 -22.11 6.15 13.00
C HIS A 107 -23.44 6.55 12.34
N ASN A 108 -23.56 7.77 11.83
CA ASN A 108 -24.76 8.24 11.15
C ASN A 108 -24.86 7.65 9.75
N MET A 109 -23.73 7.62 9.03
CA MET A 109 -23.65 7.05 7.68
C MET A 109 -23.51 5.53 7.69
N ARG A 110 -23.25 4.91 8.85
CA ARG A 110 -22.99 3.47 9.03
C ARG A 110 -21.88 2.98 8.10
N LYS A 111 -20.80 3.74 8.02
CA LYS A 111 -19.63 3.42 7.20
C LYS A 111 -18.33 3.74 7.92
N CYS A 112 -17.28 3.00 7.64
CA CYS A 112 -15.95 3.26 8.16
C CYS A 112 -14.96 3.46 7.00
N ASN A 113 -14.23 4.57 7.04
CA ASN A 113 -13.25 4.94 6.02
C ASN A 113 -11.86 5.04 6.62
N CYS A 114 -10.84 4.64 5.88
CA CYS A 114 -9.47 4.89 6.29
C CYS A 114 -9.12 6.37 6.26
N ILE A 115 -8.30 6.82 7.21
CA ILE A 115 -7.93 8.25 7.33
C ILE A 115 -6.67 8.63 6.54
N ASN A 116 -6.28 7.82 5.54
CA ASN A 116 -5.07 7.99 4.74
C ASN A 116 -3.75 8.08 5.54
N GLU A 117 -3.73 7.55 6.76
CA GLU A 117 -2.52 7.41 7.58
C GLU A 117 -2.08 5.94 7.63
N ILE A 118 -0.78 5.71 7.41
CA ILE A 118 -0.17 4.37 7.41
C ILE A 118 0.97 4.28 8.41
N PHE A 119 1.16 3.10 8.98
CA PHE A 119 2.18 2.84 9.98
C PHE A 119 2.85 1.49 9.75
N GLN A 120 4.17 1.44 10.00
CA GLN A 120 4.93 0.18 9.97
C GLN A 120 4.74 -0.67 11.23
N THR A 121 4.25 -0.08 12.33
CA THR A 121 4.06 -0.81 13.59
C THR A 121 2.69 -0.53 14.19
N LYS A 122 2.18 -1.54 14.90
CA LYS A 122 0.87 -1.48 15.56
C LYS A 122 0.84 -0.39 16.63
N GLU A 123 1.91 -0.29 17.42
CA GLU A 123 2.00 0.62 18.56
C GLU A 123 1.92 2.08 18.13
N LYS A 124 2.53 2.43 16.99
CA LYS A 124 2.43 3.78 16.41
C LYS A 124 1.01 4.08 15.95
N ALA A 125 0.36 3.13 15.30
CA ALA A 125 -1.04 3.29 14.89
C ALA A 125 -1.98 3.40 16.09
N GLU A 126 -1.78 2.60 17.13
CA GLU A 126 -2.60 2.65 18.35
C GLU A 126 -2.40 3.95 19.13
N LYS A 127 -1.14 4.41 19.25
CA LYS A 127 -0.85 5.73 19.82
C LYS A 127 -1.63 6.82 19.08
N ARG A 128 -1.63 6.77 17.75
CA ARG A 128 -2.37 7.73 16.92
C ARG A 128 -3.89 7.63 17.13
N VAL A 129 -4.45 6.43 17.24
CA VAL A 129 -5.88 6.26 17.56
C VAL A 129 -6.24 6.89 18.91
N ASN A 130 -5.39 6.76 19.92
CA ASN A 130 -5.63 7.39 21.23
C ASN A 130 -5.59 8.93 21.13
N GLU A 131 -4.68 9.48 20.34
CA GLU A 131 -4.64 10.93 20.07
C GLU A 131 -5.89 11.43 19.32
N LEU A 132 -6.47 10.61 18.44
CA LEU A 132 -7.69 10.96 17.70
C LEU A 132 -8.94 10.90 18.58
N ARG A 133 -9.03 9.92 19.50
CA ARG A 133 -10.15 9.78 20.44
C ARG A 133 -10.10 10.76 21.62
N GLY A 134 -8.92 11.30 21.92
CA GLY A 134 -8.73 12.29 23.00
C GLY A 134 -8.99 13.74 22.57
N LYS A 135 -9.42 13.96 21.33
CA LYS A 135 -9.83 15.26 20.79
C LYS A 135 -11.35 15.41 20.84
#